data_AF-A0A822G022-F1
#
_entry.id   AF-A0A822G022-F1
#
_cell.length_a   1.000
_cell.length_b   1.000
_cell.length_c   1.000
_cell.angle_alpha   90.00
_cell.angle_beta   90.00
_cell.angle_gamma   90.00
#
_symmetry.space_group_name_H-M   'P 1'
#
loop_
_entity.id
_entity.type
_entity.pdbx_description
1 polymer ?
#
loop_
_entity_poly.entity_id
_entity_poly.type
_entity_poly.pdbx_seq_one_letter_code
_entity_poly.pdbx_strand_id
1 'polypeptide(L)' 'KSGMPESQHRGGYTYYLPIGWYRHALKVDQKYPDDAVWLGSTNGKGEWPVAFHGTDSRKISGVASNGLIVNAAENDFVRQ' A
#
# COMPACT_ATOMS: atom_id res chain seq x y z
N LYS A 1 -13.63 6.65 -24.16
CA LYS A 1 -13.48 5.91 -22.88
C LYS A 1 -13.62 6.95 -21.77
N SER A 2 -14.56 6.74 -20.84
CA SER A 2 -14.91 7.70 -19.78
C SER A 2 -13.66 8.13 -19.00
N GLY A 3 -13.48 9.44 -18.76
CA GLY A 3 -12.34 10.02 -18.03
C GLY A 3 -12.35 9.76 -16.51
N MET A 4 -13.10 8.76 -16.06
CA MET A 4 -13.19 8.38 -14.66
C MET A 4 -12.07 7.38 -14.32
N PRO A 5 -11.31 7.60 -13.23
CA PRO A 5 -10.28 6.66 -12.81
C PRO A 5 -10.90 5.31 -12.46
N GLU A 6 -10.25 4.24 -12.90
CA GLU A 6 -10.64 2.87 -12.56
C GLU A 6 -10.60 2.69 -11.04
N SER A 7 -11.65 2.08 -10.47
CA SER A 7 -11.80 1.91 -9.03
C SER A 7 -12.03 0.45 -8.66
N GLN A 8 -11.69 0.11 -7.42
CA GLN A 8 -11.93 -1.19 -6.80
C GLN A 8 -12.47 -1.01 -5.39
N HIS A 9 -13.04 -2.07 -4.83
CA HIS A 9 -13.66 -2.05 -3.50
C HIS A 9 -13.01 -3.13 -2.63
N ARG A 10 -12.42 -2.74 -1.50
CA ARG A 10 -11.73 -3.63 -0.56
C ARG A 10 -11.94 -3.18 0.88
N GLY A 11 -12.11 -4.13 1.79
CA GLY A 11 -12.42 -3.87 3.20
C GLY A 11 -13.63 -2.96 3.45
N GLY A 12 -14.58 -2.89 2.52
CA GLY A 12 -15.75 -2.01 2.57
C GLY A 12 -15.53 -0.61 2.01
N TYR A 13 -14.38 -0.32 1.39
CA TYR A 13 -14.04 1.01 0.88
C TYR A 13 -13.71 0.99 -0.61
N THR A 14 -14.22 1.99 -1.33
CA THR A 14 -13.85 2.23 -2.73
C THR A 14 -12.54 3.02 -2.78
N TYR A 15 -11.62 2.56 -3.63
CA TYR A 15 -10.37 3.24 -3.89
C TYR A 15 -10.12 3.34 -5.40
N TYR A 16 -9.39 4.37 -5.80
CA TYR A 16 -9.04 4.63 -7.19
C TYR A 16 -7.65 4.08 -7.48
N LEU A 17 -7.51 3.37 -8.60
CA LEU A 17 -6.23 2.80 -9.00
C LEU A 17 -5.28 3.93 -9.42
N PRO A 18 -4.00 3.88 -9.00
CA PRO A 18 -2.99 4.84 -9.40
C PRO A 18 -2.51 4.53 -10.84
N ILE A 19 -3.39 4.74 -11.82
CA ILE A 19 -3.11 4.48 -13.23
C ILE A 19 -1.92 5.33 -13.68
N GLY A 20 -0.94 4.70 -14.33
CA GLY A 20 0.29 5.36 -14.80
C GLY A 20 1.46 5.36 -13.82
N TRP A 21 1.29 4.83 -12.60
CA TRP A 21 2.37 4.70 -11.61
C TRP A 21 2.96 3.29 -11.58
N TYR A 22 4.27 3.18 -11.28
CA TYR A 22 4.91 1.90 -11.00
C TYR A 22 4.39 1.32 -9.70
N ARG A 23 4.02 0.02 -9.72
CA ARG A 23 3.54 -0.71 -8.55
C ARG A 23 4.58 -1.74 -8.14
N HIS A 24 5.03 -1.66 -6.89
CA HIS A 24 5.85 -2.68 -6.25
C HIS A 24 5.04 -3.34 -5.15
N ALA A 25 5.12 -4.67 -5.07
CA ALA A 25 4.41 -5.46 -4.06
C ALA A 25 5.39 -6.42 -3.38
N LEU A 26 5.13 -6.72 -2.11
CA LEU A 26 5.89 -7.71 -1.35
C LEU A 26 5.13 -9.04 -1.36
N LYS A 27 5.85 -10.15 -1.61
CA LYS A 27 5.27 -11.49 -1.44
C LYS A 27 5.19 -11.80 0.05
N VAL A 28 3.98 -11.65 0.59
CA VAL A 28 3.66 -11.84 2.01
C VAL A 28 2.72 -13.00 2.28
N ASP A 29 2.32 -13.72 1.23
CA ASP A 29 1.50 -14.93 1.31
C ASP A 29 2.14 -15.98 2.24
N GLN A 30 1.34 -16.50 3.16
CA GLN A 30 1.68 -17.47 4.19
C GLN A 30 2.79 -17.02 5.16
N LYS A 31 3.01 -15.70 5.33
CA LYS A 31 4.01 -15.16 6.25
C LYS A 31 3.45 -14.67 7.58
N TYR A 32 2.16 -14.36 7.62
CA TYR A 32 1.52 -13.82 8.81
C TYR A 32 0.23 -14.58 9.14
N PRO A 33 -0.15 -14.68 10.42
CA PRO A 33 -1.43 -15.26 10.81
C PRO A 33 -2.58 -14.57 10.07
N ASP A 34 -3.48 -15.40 9.53
CA ASP A 34 -4.70 -14.99 8.82
C ASP A 34 -4.48 -14.01 7.65
N ASP A 35 -3.28 -14.01 7.04
CA ASP A 35 -2.95 -13.13 5.91
C ASP A 35 -3.91 -13.26 4.73
N ALA A 36 -4.36 -14.47 4.41
CA ALA A 36 -5.39 -14.72 3.40
C ALA A 36 -6.72 -13.99 3.69
N VAL A 37 -7.02 -13.68 4.95
CA VAL A 37 -8.24 -12.95 5.36
C VAL A 37 -8.04 -11.45 5.20
N TRP A 38 -7.08 -10.86 5.92
CA TRP A 38 -6.92 -9.40 5.93
C TRP A 38 -6.29 -8.85 4.64
N LEU A 39 -5.52 -9.65 3.90
CA LEU A 39 -5.06 -9.33 2.53
C LEU A 39 -5.98 -9.82 1.42
N GLY A 40 -7.14 -10.42 1.74
CA GLY A 40 -8.12 -10.89 0.74
C GLY A 40 -8.48 -9.80 -0.27
N SER A 41 -8.96 -10.16 -1.46
CA SER A 41 -9.25 -9.19 -2.53
C SER A 41 -10.68 -9.31 -3.07
N THR A 42 -11.59 -9.81 -2.23
CA THR A 42 -12.97 -10.13 -2.61
C THR A 42 -13.98 -9.24 -1.88
N ASN A 43 -13.50 -8.22 -1.18
CA ASN A 43 -14.28 -7.42 -0.24
C ASN A 43 -14.99 -8.28 0.82
N GLY A 44 -14.28 -9.28 1.34
CA GLY A 44 -14.79 -10.24 2.32
C GLY A 44 -14.82 -9.67 3.75
N LYS A 45 -15.53 -10.36 4.66
CA LYS A 45 -15.48 -10.02 6.09
C LYS A 45 -14.07 -10.22 6.64
N GLY A 46 -13.54 -9.20 7.31
CA GLY A 46 -12.18 -9.23 7.88
C GLY A 46 -11.08 -8.74 6.93
N GLU A 47 -11.41 -8.50 5.67
CA GLU A 47 -10.52 -7.87 4.70
C GLU A 47 -10.21 -6.42 5.10
N TRP A 48 -8.95 -6.00 4.95
CA TRP A 48 -8.57 -4.63 5.25
C TRP A 48 -8.74 -3.70 4.04
N PRO A 49 -9.03 -2.41 4.26
CA PRO A 49 -8.97 -1.41 3.21
C PRO A 49 -7.55 -1.26 2.66
N VAL A 50 -7.45 -0.86 1.39
CA VAL A 50 -6.17 -0.59 0.73
C VAL A 50 -6.04 0.91 0.46
N ALA A 51 -4.85 1.45 0.75
CA ALA A 51 -4.46 2.80 0.38
C ALA A 51 -3.14 2.77 -0.41
N PHE A 52 -2.98 3.72 -1.33
CA PHE A 52 -1.74 3.93 -2.07
C PHE A 52 -1.04 5.20 -1.56
N HIS A 53 0.27 5.12 -1.38
CA HIS A 53 1.11 6.26 -1.04
C HIS A 53 2.21 6.40 -2.08
N GLY A 54 2.25 7.52 -2.81
CA GLY A 54 3.31 7.81 -3.76
C GLY A 54 4.62 8.13 -3.04
N THR A 55 5.73 7.58 -3.53
CA THR A 55 7.07 7.88 -3.00
C THR A 55 8.09 7.95 -4.14
N ASP A 56 9.23 8.57 -3.89
CA ASP A 56 10.37 8.55 -4.81
C ASP A 56 10.93 7.12 -4.87
N SER A 57 11.25 6.62 -6.07
CA SER A 57 11.73 5.25 -6.28
C SER A 57 12.99 4.93 -5.47
N ARG A 58 13.83 5.93 -5.16
CA ARG A 58 15.04 5.77 -4.33
C ARG A 58 14.73 5.49 -2.87
N LYS A 59 13.51 5.78 -2.41
CA LYS A 59 13.09 5.60 -1.01
C LYS A 59 12.37 4.27 -0.77
N ILE A 60 12.08 3.51 -1.83
CA ILE A 60 11.25 2.31 -1.72
C ILE A 60 11.88 1.20 -0.86
N SER A 61 13.21 1.05 -0.91
CA SER A 61 13.94 0.07 -0.10
C SER A 61 13.83 0.36 1.39
N GLY A 62 13.90 1.63 1.79
CA GLY A 62 13.72 2.06 3.18
C GLY A 62 12.31 1.76 3.69
N VAL A 63 11.29 2.07 2.88
CA VAL A 63 9.88 1.77 3.22
C VAL A 63 9.65 0.26 3.34
N ALA A 64 10.18 -0.54 2.42
CA ALA A 64 10.02 -1.99 2.44
C ALA A 64 10.67 -2.65 3.67
N SER A 65 11.83 -2.15 4.10
CA SER A 65 12.58 -2.72 5.24
C SER A 65 12.09 -2.23 6.59
N ASN A 66 11.66 -0.96 6.70
CA ASN A 66 11.39 -0.31 7.98
C ASN A 66 9.92 0.11 8.17
N GLY A 67 9.07 -0.11 7.17
CA GLY A 67 7.71 0.43 7.12
C GLY A 67 7.67 1.91 6.72
N LEU A 68 6.46 2.44 6.60
CA LEU A 68 6.25 3.86 6.33
C LEU A 68 6.50 4.68 7.60
N ILE A 69 7.62 5.42 7.63
CA ILE A 69 7.95 6.34 8.72
C ILE A 69 7.46 7.73 8.33
N VAL A 70 6.51 8.25 9.11
CA VAL A 70 6.03 9.63 8.95
C VAL A 70 7.17 10.58 9.33
N ASN A 71 7.35 11.64 8.53
CA ASN A 71 8.44 12.62 8.69
C ASN A 71 9.85 12.01 8.65
N ALA A 72 10.05 10.92 7.90
CA ALA A 72 11.35 10.28 7.74
C ALA A 72 12.48 11.28 7.39
N ALA A 73 12.21 12.24 6.50
CA ALA A 73 13.20 13.23 6.10
C ALA A 73 13.63 14.18 7.24
N GLU A 74 12.71 14.55 8.12
CA GLU A 74 13.01 15.38 9.29
C GLU A 74 13.76 14.57 10.35
N ASN A 75 13.38 13.31 10.55
CA ASN A 75 14.03 12.41 11.50
C ASN A 75 15.49 12.07 11.10
N ASP A 76 15.78 11.97 9.79
CA ASP A 76 17.14 11.75 9.28
C ASP A 76 18.07 12.97 9.51
N PHE A 77 17.50 14.17 9.63
CA PHE A 77 18.25 15.40 9.94
C PHE A 77 18.58 15.52 11.44
N VAL A 78 17.70 15.02 12.31
CA VAL A 78 17.88 15.04 13.77
C VAL A 78 18.90 13.98 14.25
N ARG A 79 19.18 12.96 13.42
CA ARG A 79 20.10 11.85 13.76
C ARG A 79 21.53 12.00 13.21
N GLN A 80 21.83 13.11 12.53
CA GLN A 80 23.18 13.48 12.07
C GLN A 80 23.86 14.42 13.06
#